data_AF-A0A2N2ZNH3-F1
#
_entry.id   AF-A0A2N2ZNH3-F1
#
_cell.length_a   1.000
_cell.length_b   1.000
_cell.length_c   1.000
_cell.angle_alpha   90.00
_cell.angle_beta   90.00
_cell.angle_gamma   90.00
#
_symmetry.space_group_name_H-M   'P 1'
#
loop_
_entity.id
_entity.type
_entity.pdbx_description
1 polymer ?
#
loop_
_entity_poly.entity_id
_entity_poly.type
_entity_poly.pdbx_seq_one_letter_code
_entity_poly.pdbx_strand_id
1 'polypeptide(L)' 'VDDIVKEMERLKKEGFIILNEQPKKGADNKLVCFVHPKSANGVLIELCQEIK' A
#
# COMPACT_ATOMS: atom_id res chain seq x y z
N VAL A 1 -3.25 -1.26 8.21
CA VAL A 1 -3.40 0.21 8.29
C VAL A 1 -4.89 0.53 8.35
N ASP A 2 -5.27 1.63 8.99
CA ASP A 2 -6.68 1.97 9.21
C ASP A 2 -7.33 2.66 8.00
N ASP A 3 -6.56 3.48 7.28
CA ASP A 3 -6.95 4.13 6.03
C ASP A 3 -5.82 4.00 4.99
N ILE A 4 -5.99 3.05 4.08
CA ILE A 4 -5.01 2.68 3.05
C ILE A 4 -4.85 3.79 2.01
N VAL A 5 -5.90 4.56 1.72
CA VAL A 5 -5.82 5.65 0.74
C VAL A 5 -4.99 6.79 1.32
N LYS A 6 -5.25 7.17 2.59
CA LYS A 6 -4.46 8.17 3.29
C LYS A 6 -2.99 7.75 3.42
N GLU A 7 -2.75 6.47 3.73
CA GLU A 7 -1.40 5.95 3.87
C GLU A 7 -0.64 5.89 2.53
N MET A 8 -1.31 5.50 1.44
CA MET A 8 -0.74 5.56 0.09
C MET A 8 -0.32 7.00 -0.26
N GLU A 9 -1.14 8.00 0.04
CA GLU A 9 -0.81 9.41 -0.22
C GLU A 9 0.35 9.91 0.64
N ARG A 10 0.44 9.50 1.92
CA ARG A 10 1.57 9.82 2.80
C ARG A 10 2.87 9.23 2.23
N LEU A 11 2.85 7.95 1.87
CA LEU A 11 4.02 7.25 1.33
C LEU A 11 4.48 7.84 -0.01
N LYS A 12 3.57 8.18 -0.91
CA LYS A 12 3.93 8.90 -2.16
C LYS A 12 4.63 10.23 -1.86
N LYS A 13 4.14 11.01 -0.89
CA LYS A 13 4.75 12.29 -0.48
C LYS A 13 6.14 12.11 0.12
N GLU A 14 6.39 10.99 0.78
CA GLU A 14 7.69 10.62 1.35
C GLU A 14 8.65 10.03 0.30
N GLY A 15 8.23 9.90 -0.96
CA GLY A 15 9.05 9.42 -2.07
C GLY A 15 9.01 7.91 -2.29
N PHE A 16 8.09 7.19 -1.63
CA PHE A 16 7.89 5.78 -1.91
C PHE A 16 7.14 5.56 -3.23
N ILE A 17 7.55 4.54 -3.96
CA ILE A 17 6.91 4.11 -5.20
C ILE A 17 5.81 3.12 -4.83
N ILE A 18 4.56 3.48 -5.08
CA ILE A 18 3.42 2.58 -4.92
C ILE A 18 3.13 1.90 -6.27
N LEU A 19 2.97 0.57 -6.27
CA LEU A 19 2.73 -0.22 -7.49
C LEU A 19 1.29 -0.12 -8.00
N ASN A 20 0.36 0.33 -7.16
CA ASN A 20 -1.06 0.44 -7.50
C ASN A 20 -1.52 1.88 -7.33
N GLU A 21 -2.19 2.45 -8.34
CA GLU A 21 -2.76 3.80 -8.23
C GLU A 21 -3.90 3.86 -7.20
N GLN A 22 -4.65 2.76 -7.08
CA GLN A 22 -5.73 2.57 -6.12
C GLN A 22 -5.56 1.22 -5.41
N PRO A 23 -5.97 1.11 -4.13
CA PRO A 23 -5.96 -0.15 -3.42
C PRO A 23 -6.87 -1.16 -4.13
N LYS A 24 -6.48 -2.43 -4.13
CA LYS A 24 -7.24 -3.52 -4.75
C LYS A 24 -7.82 -4.43 -3.67
N LYS A 25 -8.87 -5.17 -4.00
CA LYS A 25 -9.35 -6.24 -3.10
C LYS A 25 -8.35 -7.39 -3.10
N GLY A 26 -7.80 -7.71 -1.93
CA GLY A 26 -6.89 -8.81 -1.70
C GLY A 26 -7.57 -10.00 -1.03
N ALA A 27 -6.77 -10.88 -0.42
CA ALA A 27 -7.25 -11.99 0.40
C ALA A 27 -7.95 -11.51 1.68
N ASP A 28 -8.67 -12.40 2.36
CA ASP A 28 -9.30 -12.17 3.67
C ASP A 28 -10.18 -10.93 3.77
N ASN A 29 -10.87 -10.56 2.69
CA ASN A 29 -11.70 -9.36 2.61
C ASN A 29 -10.95 -8.07 3.00
N LYS A 30 -9.70 -7.93 2.53
CA LYS A 30 -8.87 -6.75 2.76
C LYS A 30 -8.70 -5.92 1.49
N LEU A 31 -8.51 -4.62 1.66
CA LEU A 31 -7.92 -3.77 0.65
C LEU A 31 -6.39 -3.85 0.77
N VAL A 32 -5.71 -3.97 -0.36
CA VAL A 32 -4.26 -4.12 -0.43
C VAL A 32 -3.62 -3.18 -1.45
N CYS A 33 -2.42 -2.71 -1.15
CA CYS A 33 -1.54 -2.09 -2.13
C CYS A 33 -0.08 -2.43 -1.83
N PHE A 34 0.78 -2.37 -2.84
CA PHE A 34 2.18 -2.72 -2.69
C PHE A 34 3.11 -1.51 -2.82
N VAL A 35 4.13 -1.46 -1.96
CA VAL A 35 5.27 -0.54 -2.10
C VAL A 35 6.39 -1.25 -2.83
N HIS A 36 6.92 -0.62 -3.88
CA HIS A 36 7.96 -1.21 -4.71
C HIS A 36 9.28 -1.34 -3.92
N PRO A 37 9.97 -2.50 -3.98
CA PRO A 37 11.29 -2.72 -3.38
C PRO A 37 12.35 -1.65 -3.66
N LYS A 38 12.25 -0.99 -4.83
CA LYS A 38 13.20 0.03 -5.28
C LYS A 38 13.23 1.25 -4.36
N SER A 39 12.08 1.58 -3.77
CA SER A 39 11.96 2.65 -2.76
C SER A 39 11.94 2.12 -1.33
N ALA A 40 12.09 0.82 -1.11
CA ALA A 40 11.93 0.16 0.18
C ALA A 40 13.10 -0.80 0.48
N ASN A 41 14.33 -0.38 0.18
CA ASN A 41 15.58 -1.11 0.48
C ASN A 41 15.57 -2.59 0.05
N GLY A 42 14.99 -2.89 -1.11
CA GLY A 42 14.92 -4.24 -1.65
C GLY A 42 13.79 -5.12 -1.11
N VAL A 43 12.91 -4.59 -0.26
CA VAL A 43 11.79 -5.34 0.34
C VAL A 43 10.46 -4.95 -0.30
N LEU A 44 9.70 -5.95 -0.77
CA LEU A 44 8.33 -5.76 -1.21
C LEU A 44 7.42 -5.68 0.02
N ILE A 45 6.72 -4.56 0.19
CA ILE A 45 5.84 -4.34 1.35
C ILE A 45 4.39 -4.32 0.87
N GLU A 46 3.53 -5.06 1.54
CA GLU A 46 2.08 -5.06 1.35
C GLU A 46 1.42 -4.25 2.47
N LEU A 47 0.63 -3.24 2.11
CA LEU A 47 -0.29 -2.59 3.03
C LEU A 47 -1.62 -3.30 2.98
N CYS A 48 -2.17 -3.66 4.15
CA CYS A 48 -3.47 -4.29 4.28
C CYS A 48 -4.40 -3.44 5.15
N GLN A 49 -5.63 -3.25 4.71
CA GLN A 49 -6.74 -2.69 5.50
C GLN A 49 -7.92 -3.64 5.48
N GLU A 50 -8.54 -3.89 6.63
CA GLU A 50 -9.77 -4.67 6.72
C GLU A 50 -10.98 -3.91 6.12
N ILE A 51 -11.78 -4.60 5.30
CA ILE A 51 -13.05 -4.08 4.81
C ILE A 51 -14.12 -4.47 5.84
N LYS A 52 -14.73 -3.46 6.47
CA LYS A 52 -15.85 -3.62 7.41
C LYS A 52 -17.18 -3.65 6.67
#